data_AF-A0A525CNS6-F1
#
_entry.id   AF-A0A525CNS6-F1
#
_cell.length_a   1.000
_cell.length_b   1.000
_cell.length_c   1.000
_cell.angle_alpha   90.00
_cell.angle_beta   90.00
_cell.angle_gamma   90.00
#
_symmetry.space_group_name_H-M   'P 1'
#
loop_
_entity.id
_entity.type
_entity.pdbx_description
1 polymer ?
#
loop_
_entity_poly.entity_id
_entity_poly.type
_entity_poly.pdbx_seq_one_letter_code
_entity_poly.pdbx_strand_id
1 'polypeptide(L)'
;MRMKGHLVLLSILVVLMGSSLYRHVGAQDAGHQDHQPQMPASETNAMSSHDGHGHQDETPETGHDMHGDDHAGHDPMAHGGLDQEAQEIIDRVKVVEHLGEKIPLDLKFTDENGKEVILGDLFDKPVVILPIYFFCPTICSFLLADLADVINTVDQVPGEDFNVVALSFSDDETHQDAREAKKNYVKLITRDFDPEKWIFLTGEVQSIRKLTDSLGFHFVKKKKHLYVHPNVLMVLSDQGMVTRYVYGPDFLPFDVGMALMEAQKGQTGISIKKGVMSFCFEYDPDKKTYVFNIFRISGTLILFCVLCLVFFLIFSPSRRNKKQPS
;
A
#
# COMPACT_ATOMS: atom_id res chain seq x y z
N MET A 1 27.12 -55.72 -10.42
CA MET A 1 26.37 -55.07 -11.53
C MET A 1 24.89 -54.86 -11.17
N ARG A 2 24.58 -54.30 -9.98
CA ARG A 2 23.18 -54.20 -9.47
C ARG A 2 22.77 -52.82 -8.92
N MET A 3 23.68 -51.85 -8.82
CA MET A 3 23.40 -50.50 -8.30
C MET A 3 23.07 -49.43 -9.35
N LYS A 4 23.38 -49.67 -10.64
CA LYS A 4 23.08 -48.68 -11.71
C LYS A 4 21.62 -48.70 -12.18
N GLY A 5 20.88 -49.79 -11.94
CA GLY A 5 19.47 -49.90 -12.32
C GLY A 5 18.52 -49.13 -11.40
N HIS A 6 18.84 -49.02 -10.11
CA HIS A 6 17.95 -48.37 -9.14
C HIS A 6 17.91 -46.84 -9.28
N LEU A 7 19.02 -46.22 -9.72
CA LEU A 7 19.07 -44.77 -9.89
C LEU A 7 18.34 -44.31 -11.16
N VAL A 8 18.39 -45.11 -12.24
CA VAL A 8 17.65 -44.84 -13.48
C VAL A 8 16.14 -45.06 -13.28
N LEU A 9 15.75 -46.07 -12.49
CA LEU A 9 14.34 -46.27 -12.14
C LEU A 9 13.78 -45.14 -11.27
N LEU A 10 14.55 -44.59 -10.32
CA LEU A 10 14.09 -43.45 -9.52
C LEU A 10 13.87 -42.19 -10.37
N SER A 11 14.75 -41.92 -11.34
CA SER A 11 14.61 -40.77 -12.23
C SER A 11 13.40 -40.88 -13.17
N ILE A 12 13.07 -42.09 -13.64
CA ILE A 12 11.87 -42.32 -14.47
C ILE A 12 10.60 -42.20 -13.63
N LEU A 13 10.63 -42.61 -12.35
CA LEU A 13 9.48 -42.49 -11.45
C LEU A 13 9.13 -41.02 -11.13
N VAL A 14 10.13 -40.15 -10.98
CA VAL A 14 9.92 -38.70 -10.73
C VAL A 14 9.32 -38.00 -11.95
N VAL A 15 9.71 -38.39 -13.18
CA VAL A 15 9.14 -37.83 -14.42
C VAL A 15 7.71 -38.30 -14.67
N LEU A 16 7.37 -39.54 -14.30
CA LEU A 16 6.00 -40.08 -14.43
C LEU A 16 5.05 -39.56 -13.33
N MET A 17 5.54 -39.25 -12.14
CA MET A 17 4.71 -38.60 -11.10
C MET A 17 4.40 -37.13 -11.41
N GLY A 18 5.30 -36.42 -12.10
CA GLY A 18 5.04 -35.03 -12.56
C GLY A 18 3.98 -34.92 -13.67
N SER A 19 3.80 -35.96 -14.47
CA SER A 19 2.80 -35.99 -15.56
C SER A 19 1.40 -36.42 -15.11
N SER A 20 1.26 -36.98 -13.90
CA SER A 20 -0.05 -37.33 -13.33
C SER A 20 -0.75 -36.18 -12.61
N LEU A 21 -0.04 -35.10 -12.23
CA LEU A 21 -0.68 -33.90 -11.68
C LEU A 21 -1.22 -32.94 -12.76
N TYR A 22 -0.86 -33.15 -14.04
CA TYR A 22 -1.25 -32.26 -15.13
C TYR A 22 -2.62 -32.57 -15.77
N ARG A 23 -3.35 -33.58 -15.26
CA ARG A 23 -4.60 -34.06 -15.87
C ARG A 23 -5.89 -33.56 -15.21
N HIS A 24 -5.81 -32.63 -14.25
CA HIS A 24 -7.01 -32.17 -13.53
C HIS A 24 -7.17 -30.65 -13.35
N VAL A 25 -6.67 -29.84 -14.28
CA VAL A 25 -7.12 -28.44 -14.38
C VAL A 25 -7.42 -28.15 -15.85
N GLY A 26 -8.65 -28.48 -16.24
CA GLY A 26 -9.23 -28.12 -17.52
C GLY A 26 -10.71 -27.84 -17.31
N ALA A 27 -11.15 -26.74 -17.92
CA ALA A 27 -12.53 -26.25 -18.05
C ALA A 27 -13.10 -25.46 -16.86
N GLN A 28 -12.98 -24.13 -16.95
CA GLN A 28 -14.15 -23.26 -16.85
C GLN A 28 -13.96 -22.04 -17.74
N ASP A 29 -14.84 -21.95 -18.73
CA ASP A 29 -15.01 -20.84 -19.67
C ASP A 29 -15.40 -19.56 -18.93
N ALA A 30 -14.78 -18.44 -19.32
CA ALA A 30 -15.31 -17.11 -19.07
C ALA A 30 -15.28 -16.34 -20.38
N GLY A 31 -16.46 -16.21 -21.00
CA GLY A 31 -16.70 -15.35 -22.14
C GLY A 31 -16.40 -13.90 -21.77
N HIS A 32 -15.47 -13.30 -22.50
CA HIS A 32 -15.14 -11.89 -22.43
C HIS A 32 -16.21 -11.11 -23.20
N GLN A 33 -17.12 -10.43 -22.48
CA GLN A 33 -17.92 -9.35 -23.04
C GLN A 33 -17.24 -8.03 -22.66
N ASP A 34 -16.69 -7.36 -23.67
CA ASP A 34 -16.22 -5.98 -23.59
C ASP A 34 -17.40 -5.06 -23.25
N HIS A 35 -17.42 -4.54 -22.03
CA HIS A 35 -18.21 -3.36 -21.69
C HIS A 35 -17.27 -2.27 -21.16
N GLN A 36 -16.95 -1.36 -22.08
CA GLN A 36 -16.27 -0.10 -21.84
C GLN A 36 -17.31 0.92 -21.32
N PRO A 37 -17.19 1.50 -20.12
CA PRO A 37 -18.08 2.57 -19.70
C PRO A 37 -17.71 3.87 -20.40
N GLN A 38 -18.58 4.34 -21.29
CA GLN A 38 -18.53 5.69 -21.85
C GLN A 38 -18.86 6.70 -20.75
N MET A 39 -17.97 7.69 -20.56
CA MET A 39 -18.28 8.87 -19.75
C MET A 39 -19.23 9.80 -20.54
N PRO A 40 -20.35 10.27 -19.96
CA PRO A 40 -21.16 11.28 -20.59
C PRO A 40 -20.51 12.67 -20.45
N ALA A 41 -20.55 13.39 -21.57
CA ALA A 41 -20.12 14.78 -21.69
C ALA A 41 -20.88 15.69 -20.72
N SER A 42 -20.16 16.56 -20.03
CA SER A 42 -20.73 17.66 -19.26
C SER A 42 -21.30 18.70 -20.21
N GLU A 43 -22.63 18.79 -20.26
CA GLU A 43 -23.36 19.89 -20.88
C GLU A 43 -23.11 21.20 -20.11
N THR A 44 -22.71 22.20 -20.88
CA THR A 44 -22.58 23.59 -20.46
C THR A 44 -23.97 24.18 -20.19
N ASN A 45 -24.21 24.67 -18.98
CA ASN A 45 -25.28 25.62 -18.71
C ASN A 45 -24.68 26.91 -18.15
N ALA A 46 -24.68 27.93 -19.02
CA ALA A 46 -24.39 29.30 -18.68
C ALA A 46 -25.69 29.99 -18.26
N MET A 47 -25.70 30.65 -17.10
CA MET A 47 -26.69 31.66 -16.77
C MET A 47 -26.07 32.78 -15.91
N SER A 48 -26.23 33.99 -16.45
CA SER A 48 -26.24 35.32 -15.82
C SER A 48 -25.02 35.78 -15.02
N SER A 49 -24.37 36.84 -15.49
CA SER A 49 -24.57 38.16 -14.89
C SER A 49 -23.99 39.29 -15.74
N HIS A 50 -24.84 40.29 -15.88
CA HIS A 50 -24.64 41.65 -16.32
C HIS A 50 -23.53 42.37 -15.53
N ASP A 51 -22.63 43.08 -16.21
CA ASP A 51 -22.53 44.56 -16.19
C ASP A 51 -21.09 45.09 -16.41
N GLY A 52 -21.00 46.11 -17.27
CA GLY A 52 -20.25 47.31 -16.90
C GLY A 52 -18.88 47.55 -17.51
N HIS A 53 -18.87 48.43 -18.51
CA HIS A 53 -17.85 49.42 -18.85
C HIS A 53 -16.67 49.02 -19.74
N GLY A 54 -16.83 49.38 -21.02
CA GLY A 54 -15.73 49.71 -21.92
C GLY A 54 -15.13 51.07 -21.60
N HIS A 55 -13.82 51.17 -21.82
CA HIS A 55 -13.14 52.42 -22.12
C HIS A 55 -12.20 52.17 -23.31
N GLN A 56 -12.34 53.02 -24.32
CA GLN A 56 -11.56 53.05 -25.55
C GLN A 56 -10.21 53.74 -25.32
N ASP A 57 -9.23 53.26 -26.10
CA ASP A 57 -8.11 53.95 -26.77
C ASP A 57 -7.58 55.28 -26.21
N GLU A 58 -6.26 55.35 -26.02
CA GLU A 58 -5.36 56.11 -26.91
C GLU A 58 -3.91 56.06 -26.39
N THR A 59 -2.99 55.59 -27.25
CA THR A 59 -1.54 55.86 -27.17
C THR A 59 -1.24 57.25 -27.75
N PRO A 60 -0.08 57.87 -27.44
CA PRO A 60 0.99 57.76 -28.43
C PRO A 60 2.41 57.62 -27.88
N GLU A 61 3.16 56.80 -28.61
CA GLU A 61 4.59 56.84 -28.93
C GLU A 61 5.52 57.85 -28.24
N THR A 62 6.63 57.35 -27.71
CA THR A 62 7.97 57.84 -28.10
C THR A 62 8.95 56.66 -28.08
N GLY A 63 9.51 56.36 -29.25
CA GLY A 63 10.66 55.47 -29.40
C GLY A 63 11.97 56.17 -29.03
N HIS A 64 12.92 55.39 -28.53
CA HIS A 64 14.36 55.57 -28.73
C HIS A 64 15.05 54.21 -28.52
N ASP A 65 15.52 53.65 -29.63
CA ASP A 65 16.86 53.11 -29.86
C ASP A 65 17.45 52.08 -28.88
N MET A 66 17.31 50.82 -29.30
CA MET A 66 18.38 49.84 -29.56
C MET A 66 19.79 50.14 -29.00
N HIS A 67 20.22 49.32 -28.03
CA HIS A 67 21.55 48.73 -28.06
C HIS A 67 21.44 47.26 -27.62
N GLY A 68 21.76 46.37 -28.55
CA GLY A 68 21.97 44.96 -28.25
C GLY A 68 23.29 44.76 -27.52
N ASP A 69 23.31 43.78 -26.63
CA ASP A 69 24.52 43.06 -26.26
C ASP A 69 24.17 41.61 -26.00
N ASP A 70 25.02 40.78 -26.55
CA ASP A 70 24.88 39.35 -26.73
C ASP A 70 25.31 38.62 -25.45
N HIS A 71 24.43 37.83 -24.84
CA HIS A 71 24.87 36.72 -23.99
C HIS A 71 24.01 35.48 -24.23
N ALA A 72 24.49 34.67 -25.17
CA ALA A 72 24.28 33.24 -25.17
C ALA A 72 24.83 32.65 -23.84
N GLY A 73 23.94 32.45 -22.87
CA GLY A 73 24.17 31.64 -21.70
C GLY A 73 23.49 30.29 -21.89
N HIS A 74 24.30 29.28 -22.19
CA HIS A 74 23.92 27.88 -22.05
C HIS A 74 23.43 27.65 -20.62
N ASP A 75 22.16 27.38 -20.38
CA ASP A 75 21.73 26.76 -19.13
C ASP A 75 21.96 25.25 -19.27
N PRO A 76 22.96 24.66 -18.59
CA PRO A 76 23.06 23.23 -18.51
C PRO A 76 21.90 22.76 -17.64
N MET A 77 21.02 21.94 -18.22
CA MET A 77 20.12 21.07 -17.49
C MET A 77 20.90 20.31 -16.42
N ALA A 78 20.89 20.82 -15.18
CA ALA A 78 21.54 20.21 -14.05
C ALA A 78 20.61 19.13 -13.50
N HIS A 79 21.04 17.88 -13.67
CA HIS A 79 20.51 16.74 -12.95
C HIS A 79 20.63 16.92 -11.43
N GLY A 80 19.53 16.63 -10.73
CA GLY A 80 19.55 15.63 -9.66
C GLY A 80 20.25 16.02 -8.36
N GLY A 81 19.49 16.65 -7.47
CA GLY A 81 19.72 16.64 -6.02
C GLY A 81 18.47 17.18 -5.35
N LEU A 82 17.83 16.40 -4.47
CA LEU A 82 16.84 16.97 -3.57
C LEU A 82 17.52 18.04 -2.73
N ASP A 83 16.85 19.17 -2.49
CA ASP A 83 17.38 20.17 -1.58
C ASP A 83 17.65 19.52 -0.20
N GLN A 84 18.69 19.99 0.52
CA GLN A 84 19.11 19.37 1.79
C GLN A 84 17.96 19.31 2.80
N GLU A 85 17.08 20.31 2.78
CA GLU A 85 15.88 20.37 3.62
C GLU A 85 14.91 19.21 3.31
N ALA A 86 14.61 18.97 2.03
CA ALA A 86 13.77 17.87 1.58
C ALA A 86 14.36 16.52 1.94
N GLN A 87 15.68 16.37 1.83
CA GLN A 87 16.34 15.13 2.24
C GLN A 87 16.20 14.89 3.75
N GLU A 88 16.40 15.91 4.58
CA GLU A 88 16.19 15.80 6.04
C GLU A 88 14.74 15.47 6.40
N ILE A 89 13.77 16.01 5.67
CA ILE A 89 12.36 15.71 5.89
C ILE A 89 12.05 14.26 5.51
N ILE A 90 12.56 13.78 4.37
CA ILE A 90 12.38 12.40 3.93
C ILE A 90 12.96 11.42 4.95
N ASP A 91 14.14 11.70 5.50
CA ASP A 91 14.78 10.82 6.48
C ASP A 91 14.02 10.76 7.82
N ARG A 92 13.26 11.81 8.14
CA ARG A 92 12.43 11.91 9.35
C ARG A 92 11.03 11.34 9.17
N VAL A 93 10.51 11.31 7.94
CA VAL A 93 9.18 10.78 7.63
C VAL A 93 9.31 9.32 7.23
N LYS A 94 9.01 8.43 8.17
CA LYS A 94 9.18 6.99 7.97
C LYS A 94 8.24 6.18 8.85
N VAL A 95 8.08 4.91 8.49
CA VAL A 95 7.43 3.90 9.33
C VAL A 95 8.52 2.96 9.85
N VAL A 96 8.63 2.83 11.17
CA VAL A 96 9.41 1.79 11.84
C VAL A 96 8.41 0.73 12.32
N GLU A 97 8.53 -0.49 11.83
CA GLU A 97 7.55 -1.52 12.16
C GLU A 97 7.83 -2.13 13.53
N HIS A 98 6.87 -2.03 14.44
CA HIS A 98 6.91 -2.55 15.81
C HIS A 98 6.01 -3.79 15.96
N LEU A 99 6.10 -4.73 15.00
CA LEU A 99 5.30 -5.95 15.01
C LEU A 99 5.52 -6.75 16.30
N GLY A 100 4.43 -7.10 16.98
CA GLY A 100 4.44 -7.85 18.24
C GLY A 100 4.65 -6.99 19.49
N GLU A 101 4.90 -5.70 19.33
CA GLU A 101 4.99 -4.76 20.45
C GLU A 101 3.60 -4.23 20.85
N LYS A 102 3.46 -3.82 22.11
CA LYS A 102 2.22 -3.26 22.64
C LYS A 102 2.29 -1.74 22.72
N ILE A 103 1.20 -1.09 22.36
CA ILE A 103 1.03 0.36 22.50
C ILE A 103 0.62 0.74 23.94
N PRO A 104 0.88 1.97 24.38
CA PRO A 104 0.37 2.48 25.66
C PRO A 104 -1.15 2.71 25.59
N LEU A 105 -1.91 1.90 26.31
CA LEU A 105 -3.38 1.94 26.32
C LEU A 105 -3.97 2.95 27.31
N ASP A 106 -3.16 3.54 28.18
CA ASP A 106 -3.56 4.54 29.18
C ASP A 106 -3.63 5.97 28.60
N LEU A 107 -3.33 6.14 27.31
CA LEU A 107 -3.38 7.43 26.64
C LEU A 107 -4.81 7.97 26.54
N LYS A 108 -4.94 9.28 26.69
CA LYS A 108 -6.20 10.01 26.60
C LYS A 108 -6.33 10.74 25.28
N PHE A 109 -7.50 10.62 24.67
CA PHE A 109 -7.92 11.29 23.45
C PHE A 109 -9.31 11.89 23.62
N THR A 110 -9.75 12.67 22.64
CA THR A 110 -11.09 13.24 22.54
C THR A 110 -11.75 12.72 21.28
N ASP A 111 -12.92 12.11 21.42
CA ASP A 111 -13.73 11.64 20.30
C ASP A 111 -14.43 12.79 19.56
N GLU A 112 -15.07 12.50 18.43
CA GLU A 112 -15.84 13.47 17.65
C GLU A 112 -17.01 14.13 18.41
N ASN A 113 -17.46 13.52 19.50
CA ASN A 113 -18.53 14.03 20.33
C ASN A 113 -18.01 15.01 21.39
N GLY A 114 -16.69 15.16 21.51
CA GLY A 114 -16.03 16.00 22.52
C GLY A 114 -15.86 15.29 23.86
N LYS A 115 -16.03 13.96 23.90
CA LYS A 115 -15.88 13.15 25.11
C LYS A 115 -14.44 12.68 25.23
N GLU A 116 -13.91 12.71 26.45
CA GLU A 116 -12.63 12.09 26.77
C GLU A 116 -12.75 10.55 26.67
N VAL A 117 -11.82 9.93 25.96
CA VAL A 117 -11.72 8.48 25.75
C VAL A 117 -10.32 8.02 26.15
N ILE A 118 -10.25 6.95 26.94
CA ILE A 118 -9.00 6.26 27.22
C ILE A 118 -8.80 5.25 26.09
N LEU A 119 -7.62 5.23 25.48
CA LEU A 119 -7.36 4.44 24.28
C LEU A 119 -7.69 2.96 24.49
N GLY A 120 -7.34 2.40 25.65
CA GLY A 120 -7.62 1.01 26.03
C GLY A 120 -9.10 0.63 26.06
N ASP A 121 -10.02 1.59 26.22
CA ASP A 121 -11.47 1.32 26.19
C ASP A 121 -11.94 0.89 24.80
N LEU A 122 -11.13 1.12 23.76
CA LEU A 122 -11.40 0.75 22.37
C LEU A 122 -10.89 -0.65 22.00
N PHE A 123 -10.21 -1.34 22.92
CA PHE A 123 -9.51 -2.61 22.68
C PHE A 123 -10.25 -3.82 23.28
N ASP A 124 -11.58 -3.82 23.31
CA ASP A 124 -12.35 -5.04 23.60
C ASP A 124 -12.26 -6.09 22.47
N LYS A 125 -11.75 -5.65 21.31
CA LYS A 125 -11.63 -6.38 20.04
C LYS A 125 -10.37 -5.90 19.32
N PRO A 126 -9.94 -6.58 18.24
CA PRO A 126 -8.94 -6.02 17.34
C PRO A 126 -9.33 -4.62 16.86
N VAL A 127 -8.33 -3.77 16.66
CA VAL A 127 -8.54 -2.36 16.28
C VAL A 127 -7.75 -2.07 15.01
N VAL A 128 -8.45 -1.50 14.03
CA VAL A 128 -7.85 -0.89 12.85
C VAL A 128 -7.63 0.59 13.16
N ILE A 129 -6.37 1.02 13.18
CA ILE A 129 -6.00 2.42 13.39
C ILE A 129 -5.48 2.99 12.07
N LEU A 130 -6.10 4.08 11.63
CA LEU A 130 -5.62 4.90 10.52
C LEU A 130 -5.16 6.26 11.07
N PRO A 131 -3.84 6.48 11.25
CA PRO A 131 -3.30 7.80 11.53
C PRO A 131 -3.49 8.71 10.31
N ILE A 132 -4.17 9.82 10.49
CA ILE A 132 -4.57 10.71 9.40
C ILE A 132 -4.59 12.17 9.83
N TYR A 133 -4.60 13.08 8.86
CA TYR A 133 -4.93 14.48 9.03
C TYR A 133 -6.25 14.72 8.30
N PHE A 134 -7.32 15.09 9.03
CA PHE A 134 -8.67 15.09 8.47
C PHE A 134 -8.86 16.13 7.35
N PHE A 135 -8.28 17.31 7.51
CA PHE A 135 -8.37 18.42 6.53
C PHE A 135 -7.11 18.56 5.66
N CYS A 136 -6.65 17.45 5.11
CA CYS A 136 -5.53 17.40 4.19
C CYS A 136 -5.97 17.78 2.76
N PRO A 137 -5.44 18.86 2.16
CA PRO A 137 -5.91 19.37 0.86
C PRO A 137 -5.47 18.52 -0.34
N THR A 138 -4.64 17.48 -0.16
CA THR A 138 -3.99 16.76 -1.26
C THR A 138 -4.46 15.31 -1.40
N ILE A 139 -4.14 14.46 -0.43
CA ILE A 139 -4.21 12.98 -0.60
C ILE A 139 -4.99 12.30 0.52
N CYS A 140 -5.01 12.85 1.73
CA CYS A 140 -5.48 12.09 2.89
C CYS A 140 -7.01 11.83 2.86
N SER A 141 -7.78 12.69 2.19
CA SER A 141 -9.21 12.44 1.96
C SER A 141 -9.50 11.13 1.23
N PHE A 142 -8.60 10.69 0.35
CA PHE A 142 -8.71 9.41 -0.34
C PHE A 142 -8.53 8.23 0.62
N LEU A 143 -7.66 8.32 1.63
CA LEU A 143 -7.43 7.21 2.57
C LEU A 143 -8.65 6.92 3.45
N LEU A 144 -9.41 7.95 3.85
CA LEU A 144 -10.66 7.74 4.59
C LEU A 144 -11.77 7.18 3.70
N ALA A 145 -11.84 7.61 2.43
CA ALA A 145 -12.78 7.04 1.47
C ALA A 145 -12.45 5.57 1.16
N ASP A 146 -11.16 5.25 1.00
CA ASP A 146 -10.67 3.90 0.77
C ASP A 146 -10.87 3.00 2.00
N LEU A 147 -10.67 3.51 3.22
CA LEU A 147 -11.05 2.80 4.44
C LEU A 147 -12.57 2.55 4.50
N ALA A 148 -13.42 3.47 4.04
CA ALA A 148 -14.86 3.22 3.95
C ALA A 148 -15.19 2.11 2.94
N ASP A 149 -14.46 2.01 1.83
CA ASP A 149 -14.60 0.91 0.86
C ASP A 149 -14.16 -0.44 1.45
N VAL A 150 -13.05 -0.47 2.19
CA VAL A 150 -12.63 -1.67 2.94
C VAL A 150 -13.72 -2.07 3.94
N ILE A 151 -14.27 -1.14 4.70
CA ILE A 151 -15.36 -1.41 5.64
C ILE A 151 -16.57 -2.02 4.91
N ASN A 152 -16.91 -1.53 3.73
CA ASN A 152 -18.01 -2.05 2.91
C ASN A 152 -17.80 -3.50 2.45
N THR A 153 -16.56 -3.89 2.19
CA THR A 153 -16.23 -5.09 1.40
C THR A 153 -15.55 -6.19 2.20
N VAL A 154 -14.97 -5.87 3.37
CA VAL A 154 -14.31 -6.84 4.23
C VAL A 154 -15.32 -7.83 4.83
N ASP A 155 -14.91 -9.10 4.93
CA ASP A 155 -15.78 -10.18 5.42
C ASP A 155 -16.15 -10.02 6.90
N GLN A 156 -15.23 -9.49 7.73
CA GLN A 156 -15.48 -9.22 9.14
C GLN A 156 -16.51 -8.11 9.32
N VAL A 157 -17.30 -8.19 10.40
CA VAL A 157 -18.32 -7.20 10.73
C VAL A 157 -17.73 -6.12 11.66
N PRO A 158 -17.60 -4.87 11.18
CA PRO A 158 -17.13 -3.76 12.01
C PRO A 158 -18.04 -3.54 13.23
N GLY A 159 -17.44 -3.27 14.40
CA GLY A 159 -18.13 -3.14 15.68
C GLY A 159 -18.51 -4.46 16.35
N GLU A 160 -18.54 -5.57 15.61
CA GLU A 160 -18.75 -6.94 16.13
C GLU A 160 -17.44 -7.72 16.22
N ASP A 161 -16.66 -7.75 15.14
CA ASP A 161 -15.40 -8.49 15.02
C ASP A 161 -14.16 -7.62 15.26
N PHE A 162 -14.26 -6.30 15.03
CA PHE A 162 -13.16 -5.33 15.19
C PHE A 162 -13.69 -3.90 15.31
N ASN A 163 -12.90 -3.00 15.91
CA ASN A 163 -13.18 -1.57 16.00
C ASN A 163 -12.38 -0.78 14.96
N VAL A 164 -12.91 0.35 14.50
CA VAL A 164 -12.23 1.23 13.54
C VAL A 164 -11.97 2.60 14.16
N VAL A 165 -10.72 3.04 14.10
CA VAL A 165 -10.26 4.31 14.67
C VAL A 165 -9.54 5.12 13.60
N ALA A 166 -10.08 6.29 13.28
CA ALA A 166 -9.36 7.32 12.54
C ALA A 166 -8.71 8.27 13.56
N LEU A 167 -7.38 8.30 13.62
CA LEU A 167 -6.64 9.08 14.60
C LEU A 167 -6.03 10.32 13.93
N SER A 168 -6.44 11.51 14.36
CA SER A 168 -5.73 12.72 13.96
C SER A 168 -4.34 12.78 14.59
N PHE A 169 -3.30 12.92 13.76
CA PHE A 169 -1.95 13.26 14.24
C PHE A 169 -1.68 14.78 14.26
N SER A 170 -2.66 15.60 13.88
CA SER A 170 -2.55 17.05 13.87
C SER A 170 -2.93 17.62 15.24
N ASP A 171 -2.04 18.39 15.84
CA ASP A 171 -2.32 19.18 17.06
C ASP A 171 -3.08 20.48 16.77
N ASP A 172 -3.34 20.77 15.49
CA ASP A 172 -4.17 21.90 15.06
C ASP A 172 -5.66 21.50 14.90
N GLU A 173 -6.00 20.21 14.97
CA GLU A 173 -7.37 19.71 14.78
C GLU A 173 -8.09 19.50 16.12
N THR A 174 -9.40 19.72 16.11
CA THR A 174 -10.29 19.67 17.25
C THR A 174 -11.34 18.57 17.06
N HIS A 175 -12.07 18.26 18.13
CA HIS A 175 -13.20 17.32 18.05
C HIS A 175 -14.28 17.74 17.05
N GLN A 176 -14.40 19.04 16.73
CA GLN A 176 -15.33 19.54 15.71
C GLN A 176 -14.88 19.13 14.30
N ASP A 177 -13.57 19.20 14.04
CA ASP A 177 -12.95 18.75 12.79
C ASP A 177 -13.16 17.24 12.61
N ALA A 178 -12.95 16.46 13.67
CA ALA A 178 -13.22 15.02 13.70
C ALA A 178 -14.68 14.69 13.37
N ARG A 179 -15.62 15.44 13.93
CA ARG A 179 -17.06 15.26 13.67
C ARG A 179 -17.43 15.56 12.22
N GLU A 180 -16.88 16.62 11.66
CA GLU A 180 -17.12 16.99 10.27
C GLU A 180 -16.54 15.93 9.32
N ALA A 181 -15.32 15.47 9.59
CA ALA A 181 -14.70 14.37 8.85
C ALA A 181 -15.56 13.10 8.90
N LYS A 182 -15.95 12.64 10.10
CA LYS A 182 -16.84 11.48 10.28
C LYS A 182 -18.11 11.62 9.44
N LYS A 183 -18.81 12.76 9.57
CA LYS A 183 -20.05 13.04 8.81
C LYS A 183 -19.87 12.90 7.29
N ASN A 184 -18.69 13.19 6.75
CA ASN A 184 -18.43 13.11 5.32
C ASN A 184 -18.15 11.68 4.86
N TYR A 185 -17.39 10.89 5.63
CA TYR A 185 -16.95 9.56 5.20
C TYR A 185 -17.91 8.44 5.57
N VAL A 186 -18.66 8.53 6.68
CA VAL A 186 -19.61 7.45 7.04
C VAL A 186 -20.71 7.30 6.00
N LYS A 187 -21.06 8.37 5.28
CA LYS A 187 -22.04 8.35 4.17
C LYS A 187 -21.60 7.49 2.99
N LEU A 188 -20.31 7.15 2.89
CA LEU A 188 -19.78 6.26 1.85
C LEU A 188 -19.99 4.78 2.22
N ILE A 189 -20.37 4.49 3.47
CA ILE A 189 -20.69 3.13 3.90
C ILE A 189 -22.09 2.78 3.42
N THR A 190 -22.18 1.70 2.65
CA THR A 190 -23.40 1.22 1.98
C THR A 190 -23.96 -0.05 2.61
N ARG A 191 -23.13 -0.81 3.34
CA ARG A 191 -23.56 -1.97 4.12
C ARG A 191 -24.26 -1.55 5.42
N ASP A 192 -24.97 -2.48 6.04
CA ASP A 192 -25.47 -2.29 7.40
C ASP A 192 -24.28 -2.14 8.36
N PHE A 193 -24.15 -0.95 8.93
CA PHE A 193 -23.04 -0.53 9.77
C PHE A 193 -23.54 0.53 10.74
N ASP A 194 -23.23 0.36 12.02
CA ASP A 194 -23.47 1.39 13.03
C ASP A 194 -22.38 2.47 12.93
N PRO A 195 -22.71 3.71 12.50
CA PRO A 195 -21.78 4.84 12.42
C PRO A 195 -20.96 5.08 13.68
N GLU A 196 -21.50 4.75 14.85
CA GLU A 196 -20.84 4.95 16.14
C GLU A 196 -19.63 4.02 16.34
N LYS A 197 -19.47 2.99 15.51
CA LYS A 197 -18.35 2.04 15.56
C LYS A 197 -17.10 2.50 14.81
N TRP A 198 -17.21 3.58 14.04
CA TRP A 198 -16.06 4.27 13.45
C TRP A 198 -15.78 5.54 14.23
N ILE A 199 -14.75 5.48 15.07
CA ILE A 199 -14.43 6.51 16.04
C ILE A 199 -13.35 7.43 15.47
N PHE A 200 -13.54 8.73 15.61
CA PHE A 200 -12.61 9.73 15.12
C PHE A 200 -11.98 10.43 16.31
N LEU A 201 -10.68 10.25 16.49
CA LEU A 201 -9.95 10.74 17.66
C LEU A 201 -9.10 11.96 17.32
N THR A 202 -9.09 12.91 18.25
CA THR A 202 -8.14 14.03 18.33
C THR A 202 -7.48 14.01 19.70
N GLY A 203 -6.37 14.70 19.89
CA GLY A 203 -5.70 14.67 21.18
C GLY A 203 -4.61 15.72 21.34
N GLU A 204 -4.06 15.78 22.54
CA GLU A 204 -2.91 16.63 22.83
C GLU A 204 -1.64 16.09 22.16
N VAL A 205 -0.71 17.00 21.82
CA VAL A 205 0.58 16.68 21.19
C VAL A 205 1.31 15.53 21.90
N GLN A 206 1.27 15.51 23.23
CA GLN A 206 1.95 14.51 24.04
C GLN A 206 1.36 13.10 23.85
N SER A 207 0.03 12.97 23.86
CA SER A 207 -0.66 11.70 23.60
C SER A 207 -0.45 11.24 22.16
N ILE A 208 -0.58 12.17 21.20
CA ILE A 208 -0.35 11.88 19.78
C ILE A 208 1.06 11.33 19.59
N ARG A 209 2.09 12.04 20.08
CA ARG A 209 3.49 11.62 19.90
C ARG A 209 3.77 10.27 20.54
N LYS A 210 3.33 10.04 21.78
CA LYS A 210 3.51 8.74 22.46
C LYS A 210 2.88 7.60 21.66
N LEU A 211 1.65 7.79 21.16
CA LEU A 211 0.97 6.77 20.37
C LEU A 211 1.69 6.54 19.04
N THR A 212 1.94 7.60 18.28
CA THR A 212 2.58 7.49 16.97
C THR A 212 3.99 6.92 17.07
N ASP A 213 4.76 7.25 18.10
CA ASP A 213 6.08 6.68 18.33
C ASP A 213 6.00 5.18 18.65
N SER A 214 5.02 4.74 19.47
CA SER A 214 4.81 3.31 19.74
C SER A 214 4.31 2.52 18.53
N LEU A 215 3.60 3.18 17.62
CA LEU A 215 3.20 2.61 16.33
C LEU A 215 4.35 2.70 15.30
N GLY A 216 5.41 3.43 15.60
CA GLY A 216 6.53 3.74 14.71
C GLY A 216 6.15 4.60 13.50
N PHE A 217 5.07 5.36 13.63
CA PHE A 217 4.60 6.33 12.65
C PHE A 217 5.29 7.68 12.87
N HIS A 218 6.30 8.00 12.06
CA HIS A 218 7.03 9.26 12.19
C HIS A 218 6.61 10.27 11.11
N PHE A 219 6.23 11.46 11.57
CA PHE A 219 5.72 12.54 10.74
C PHE A 219 6.35 13.89 11.14
N VAL A 220 6.40 14.81 10.18
CA VAL A 220 6.98 16.15 10.34
C VAL A 220 5.94 17.22 10.06
N LYS A 221 5.78 18.16 10.99
CA LYS A 221 4.99 19.39 10.80
C LYS A 221 5.89 20.41 10.10
N LYS A 222 5.54 20.81 8.87
CA LYS A 222 6.24 21.88 8.14
C LYS A 222 5.76 23.25 8.55
N LYS A 223 4.45 23.43 8.60
CA LYS A 223 3.76 24.68 8.96
C LYS A 223 2.46 24.35 9.68
N LYS A 224 1.77 25.36 10.19
CA LYS A 224 0.40 25.19 10.69
C LYS A 224 -0.46 24.57 9.58
N HIS A 225 -1.20 23.50 9.89
CA HIS A 225 -2.01 22.76 8.92
C HIS A 225 -1.23 22.14 7.73
N LEU A 226 0.08 21.90 7.87
CA LEU A 226 0.88 21.25 6.83
C LEU A 226 1.82 20.21 7.43
N TYR A 227 1.53 18.94 7.13
CA TYR A 227 2.26 17.79 7.61
C TYR A 227 2.78 16.95 6.44
N VAL A 228 3.95 16.36 6.64
CA VAL A 228 4.51 15.31 5.78
C VAL A 228 4.52 14.03 6.59
N HIS A 229 3.86 12.99 6.08
CA HIS A 229 3.63 11.74 6.80
C HIS A 229 3.56 10.55 5.83
N PRO A 230 3.81 9.32 6.30
CA PRO A 230 3.58 8.12 5.51
C PRO A 230 2.08 7.78 5.43
N ASN A 231 1.72 6.92 4.48
CA ASN A 231 0.35 6.41 4.32
C ASN A 231 0.33 4.93 4.72
N VAL A 232 -0.14 4.65 5.92
CA VAL A 232 -0.15 3.29 6.47
C VAL A 232 -1.32 3.13 7.45
N LEU A 233 -2.03 2.02 7.29
CA LEU A 233 -3.06 1.54 8.20
C LEU A 233 -2.43 0.45 9.08
N MET A 234 -2.70 0.50 10.37
CA MET A 234 -2.17 -0.45 11.34
C MET A 234 -3.31 -1.28 11.91
N VAL A 235 -3.08 -2.58 12.02
CA VAL A 235 -4.02 -3.49 12.67
C VAL A 235 -3.39 -3.98 13.96
N LEU A 236 -4.17 -3.92 15.04
CA LEU A 236 -3.75 -4.29 16.38
C LEU A 236 -4.70 -5.34 16.96
N SER A 237 -4.18 -6.20 17.83
CA SER A 237 -5.00 -7.13 18.62
C SER A 237 -5.78 -6.40 19.71
N ASP A 238 -6.74 -7.09 20.30
CA ASP A 238 -7.50 -6.70 21.52
C ASP A 238 -6.62 -6.38 22.75
N GLN A 239 -5.34 -6.69 22.72
CA GLN A 239 -4.40 -6.35 23.79
C GLN A 239 -3.49 -5.17 23.46
N GLY A 240 -3.80 -4.44 22.39
CA GLY A 240 -2.98 -3.32 21.91
C GLY A 240 -1.67 -3.76 21.25
N MET A 241 -1.56 -5.01 20.81
CA MET A 241 -0.36 -5.51 20.13
C MET A 241 -0.42 -5.23 18.64
N VAL A 242 0.63 -4.63 18.06
CA VAL A 242 0.69 -4.35 16.62
C VAL A 242 0.89 -5.66 15.85
N THR A 243 -0.08 -6.04 15.02
CA THR A 243 -0.04 -7.31 14.28
C THR A 243 0.32 -7.14 12.83
N ARG A 244 -0.05 -6.01 12.21
CA ARG A 244 0.26 -5.75 10.80
C ARG A 244 0.27 -4.27 10.43
N TYR A 245 1.07 -3.96 9.42
CA TYR A 245 1.08 -2.69 8.69
C TYR A 245 0.62 -2.92 7.25
N VAL A 246 -0.40 -2.16 6.82
CA VAL A 246 -0.95 -2.17 5.46
C VAL A 246 -0.65 -0.81 4.85
N TYR A 247 0.24 -0.77 3.86
CA TYR A 247 0.67 0.48 3.25
C TYR A 247 -0.28 0.90 2.13
N GLY A 248 -0.72 2.17 2.17
CA GLY A 248 -1.62 2.75 1.18
C GLY A 248 -0.90 3.14 -0.13
N PRO A 249 -1.57 3.87 -1.04
CA PRO A 249 -2.84 4.58 -0.85
C PRO A 249 -4.11 3.75 -1.00
N ASP A 250 -4.01 2.51 -1.51
CA ASP A 250 -5.15 1.63 -1.75
C ASP A 250 -5.06 0.41 -0.81
N PHE A 251 -5.99 0.29 0.12
CA PHE A 251 -6.08 -0.80 1.08
C PHE A 251 -6.94 -1.92 0.49
N LEU A 252 -6.35 -3.09 0.26
CA LEU A 252 -7.10 -4.22 -0.26
C LEU A 252 -7.95 -4.86 0.87
N PRO A 253 -9.25 -5.12 0.66
CA PRO A 253 -10.11 -5.73 1.69
C PRO A 253 -9.59 -7.09 2.16
N PHE A 254 -9.00 -7.87 1.26
CA PHE A 254 -8.38 -9.15 1.58
C PHE A 254 -7.19 -9.00 2.55
N ASP A 255 -6.34 -7.98 2.33
CA ASP A 255 -5.16 -7.72 3.15
C ASP A 255 -5.56 -7.29 4.56
N VAL A 256 -6.56 -6.41 4.67
CA VAL A 256 -7.13 -5.99 5.95
C VAL A 256 -7.83 -7.15 6.66
N GLY A 257 -8.61 -7.96 5.93
CA GLY A 257 -9.27 -9.14 6.49
C GLY A 257 -8.28 -10.18 7.03
N MET A 258 -7.18 -10.45 6.32
CA MET A 258 -6.12 -11.30 6.85
C MET A 258 -5.46 -10.70 8.10
N ALA A 259 -5.17 -9.39 8.09
CA ALA A 259 -4.59 -8.70 9.23
C ALA A 259 -5.50 -8.77 10.47
N LEU A 260 -6.82 -8.65 10.28
CA LEU A 260 -7.83 -8.81 11.32
C LEU A 260 -7.85 -10.25 11.87
N MET A 261 -7.82 -11.26 11.01
CA MET A 261 -7.75 -12.66 11.46
C MET A 261 -6.50 -12.97 12.28
N GLU A 262 -5.35 -12.39 11.91
CA GLU A 262 -4.10 -12.50 12.66
C GLU A 262 -4.20 -11.75 14.00
N ALA A 263 -4.80 -10.56 14.01
CA ALA A 263 -5.04 -9.76 15.21
C ALA A 263 -5.96 -10.47 16.21
N GLN A 264 -7.04 -11.10 15.75
CA GLN A 264 -7.93 -11.93 16.59
C GLN A 264 -7.20 -13.10 17.26
N LYS A 265 -6.15 -13.63 16.61
CA LYS A 265 -5.33 -14.72 17.15
C LYS A 265 -4.14 -14.23 17.98
N GLY A 266 -3.93 -12.91 18.07
CA GLY A 266 -2.73 -12.33 18.68
C GLY A 266 -1.45 -12.79 17.97
N GLN A 267 -1.45 -12.85 16.64
CA GLN A 267 -0.30 -13.25 15.82
C GLN A 267 0.16 -12.08 14.96
N THR A 268 1.48 -11.99 14.74
CA THR A 268 2.07 -11.01 13.82
C THR A 268 2.13 -11.56 12.42
N GLY A 269 1.68 -10.78 11.43
CA GLY A 269 1.80 -11.08 10.01
C GLY A 269 3.01 -10.42 9.36
N ILE A 270 3.24 -10.74 8.09
CA ILE A 270 4.21 -10.00 7.26
C ILE A 270 3.54 -8.69 6.80
N SER A 271 4.23 -7.56 6.98
CA SER A 271 3.76 -6.25 6.52
C SER A 271 3.58 -6.19 5.01
N ILE A 272 2.52 -5.50 4.58
CA ILE A 272 2.05 -5.50 3.19
C ILE A 272 2.50 -4.19 2.53
N LYS A 273 3.70 -4.23 1.95
CA LYS A 273 4.25 -3.10 1.16
C LYS A 273 3.91 -3.30 -0.31
N LYS A 274 3.39 -2.26 -0.96
CA LYS A 274 3.25 -2.18 -2.43
C LYS A 274 4.64 -2.44 -3.03
N GLY A 275 4.81 -3.59 -3.70
CA GLY A 275 6.11 -4.02 -4.27
C GLY A 275 6.66 -5.36 -3.76
N VAL A 276 6.28 -5.87 -2.58
CA VAL A 276 6.72 -7.20 -2.14
C VAL A 276 6.07 -8.30 -3.01
N MET A 277 4.81 -8.10 -3.41
CA MET A 277 4.16 -8.95 -4.41
C MET A 277 4.71 -8.71 -5.82
N SER A 278 5.30 -7.53 -6.10
CA SER A 278 5.95 -7.24 -7.39
C SER A 278 7.24 -8.02 -7.60
N PHE A 279 7.86 -8.52 -6.54
CA PHE A 279 8.95 -9.49 -6.68
C PHE A 279 8.48 -10.83 -7.27
N CYS A 280 7.20 -11.17 -7.08
CA CYS A 280 6.56 -12.33 -7.71
C CYS A 280 5.91 -11.98 -9.06
N PHE A 281 5.44 -10.74 -9.23
CA PHE A 281 4.78 -10.22 -10.42
C PHE A 281 5.41 -8.88 -10.84
N GLU A 282 6.50 -8.95 -11.58
CA GLU A 282 7.08 -7.75 -12.18
C GLU A 282 6.19 -7.36 -13.36
N TYR A 283 5.63 -6.15 -13.31
CA TYR A 283 4.79 -5.61 -14.37
C TYR A 283 5.69 -5.26 -15.57
N ASP A 284 5.51 -5.95 -16.70
CA ASP A 284 6.21 -5.65 -17.95
C ASP A 284 5.45 -4.54 -18.69
N PRO A 285 5.95 -3.28 -18.69
CA PRO A 285 5.24 -2.13 -19.24
C PRO A 285 5.05 -2.21 -20.77
N ASP A 286 5.81 -3.06 -21.47
CA ASP A 286 5.68 -3.22 -22.92
C ASP A 286 4.53 -4.17 -23.31
N LYS A 287 4.12 -5.05 -22.40
CA LYS A 287 3.16 -6.13 -22.71
C LYS A 287 1.83 -6.03 -21.96
N LYS A 288 1.65 -5.04 -21.09
CA LYS A 288 0.44 -4.86 -20.25
C LYS A 288 -0.05 -6.16 -19.59
N THR A 289 0.88 -7.05 -19.26
CA THR A 289 0.58 -8.37 -18.68
C THR A 289 1.55 -8.64 -17.54
N TYR A 290 1.04 -9.24 -16.47
CA TYR A 290 1.85 -9.69 -15.35
C TYR A 290 2.46 -11.05 -15.69
N VAL A 291 3.78 -11.13 -15.84
CA VAL A 291 4.49 -12.39 -16.05
C VAL A 291 5.12 -12.89 -14.75
N PHE A 292 4.78 -14.12 -14.37
CA PHE A 292 5.27 -14.77 -13.16
C PHE A 292 6.75 -15.14 -13.34
N ASN A 293 7.67 -14.32 -12.80
CA ASN A 293 9.12 -14.54 -12.94
C ASN A 293 9.63 -15.83 -12.23
N ILE A 294 8.79 -16.48 -11.43
CA ILE A 294 9.07 -17.80 -10.82
C ILE A 294 9.37 -18.88 -11.87
N PHE A 295 8.71 -18.85 -13.03
CA PHE A 295 8.94 -19.81 -14.11
C PHE A 295 10.31 -19.62 -14.77
N ARG A 296 10.84 -18.39 -14.76
CA ARG A 296 12.16 -18.10 -15.32
C ARG A 296 13.29 -18.55 -14.38
N ILE A 297 13.12 -18.35 -13.07
CA ILE A 297 14.07 -18.80 -12.03
C ILE A 297 14.05 -20.33 -11.92
N SER A 298 12.87 -20.95 -11.85
CA SER A 298 12.75 -22.42 -11.85
C SER A 298 13.27 -23.02 -13.17
N GLY A 299 12.96 -22.41 -14.31
CA GLY A 299 13.42 -22.86 -15.62
C GLY A 299 14.94 -22.81 -15.78
N THR A 300 15.60 -21.75 -15.29
CA THR A 300 17.07 -21.64 -15.30
C THR A 300 17.73 -22.63 -14.36
N LEU A 301 17.16 -22.86 -13.17
CA LEU A 301 17.64 -23.87 -12.23
C LEU A 301 17.52 -25.30 -12.79
N ILE A 302 16.39 -25.62 -13.42
CA ILE A 302 16.16 -26.92 -14.06
C ILE A 302 17.14 -27.12 -15.22
N LEU A 303 17.33 -26.10 -16.07
CA LEU A 303 18.29 -26.16 -17.18
C LEU A 303 19.72 -26.38 -16.67
N PHE A 304 20.12 -25.69 -15.61
CA PHE A 304 21.43 -25.87 -14.97
C PHE A 304 21.62 -27.29 -14.42
N CYS A 305 20.61 -27.84 -13.73
CA CYS A 305 20.64 -29.22 -13.23
C CYS A 305 20.76 -30.25 -14.37
N VAL A 306 20.04 -30.06 -15.47
CA VAL A 306 20.13 -30.93 -16.65
C VAL A 306 21.51 -30.85 -17.30
N LEU A 307 22.07 -29.65 -17.45
CA LEU A 307 23.42 -29.46 -17.99
C LEU A 307 24.48 -30.10 -17.11
N CYS A 308 24.38 -29.97 -15.79
CA CYS A 308 25.27 -30.64 -14.84
C CYS A 308 25.17 -32.17 -14.94
N LEU A 309 23.96 -32.70 -15.11
CA LEU A 309 23.74 -34.14 -15.27
C LEU A 309 24.34 -34.66 -16.59
N VAL A 310 24.12 -33.95 -17.70
CA VAL A 310 24.69 -34.30 -19.01
C VAL A 310 26.21 -34.21 -18.97
N PHE A 311 26.76 -33.15 -18.38
CA PHE A 311 28.20 -32.99 -18.18
C PHE A 311 28.77 -34.14 -17.34
N PHE A 312 28.11 -34.50 -16.24
CA PHE A 312 28.50 -35.63 -15.42
C PHE A 312 28.45 -36.95 -16.19
N LEU A 313 27.45 -37.19 -17.04
CA LEU A 313 27.39 -38.42 -17.85
C LEU A 313 28.49 -38.48 -18.92
N ILE A 314 28.86 -37.36 -19.54
CA ILE A 314 29.92 -37.29 -20.55
C ILE A 314 31.30 -37.44 -19.90
N PHE A 315 31.53 -36.78 -18.76
CA PHE A 315 32.81 -36.80 -18.05
C PHE A 315 32.95 -37.93 -17.05
N SER A 316 31.88 -38.68 -16.73
CA SER A 316 31.97 -39.85 -15.85
C SER A 316 32.83 -40.91 -16.55
N PRO A 317 34.05 -41.17 -16.05
CA PRO A 317 35.00 -42.03 -16.74
C PRO A 317 34.41 -43.44 -16.79
N SER A 318 34.09 -43.89 -18.00
CA SER A 318 33.72 -45.26 -18.28
C SER A 318 34.80 -46.17 -17.71
N ARG A 319 34.51 -46.84 -16.59
CA ARG A 319 35.38 -47.89 -16.04
C ARG A 319 35.45 -49.00 -17.08
N ARG A 320 36.44 -48.89 -17.98
CA ARG A 320 36.83 -49.89 -18.97
C ARG A 320 37.00 -51.22 -18.26
N ASN A 321 36.12 -52.15 -18.60
CA ASN A 321 36.13 -53.52 -18.15
C ASN A 321 37.42 -54.19 -18.64
N LYS A 322 38.42 -54.35 -17.76
CA LYS A 322 39.62 -55.14 -18.08
C LYS A 322 39.20 -56.61 -18.07
N LYS A 323 39.23 -57.23 -19.26
CA LYS A 323 39.09 -58.67 -19.49
C LYS A 323 40.10 -59.43 -18.62
N GLN A 324 39.65 -60.44 -17.88
CA GLN A 324 40.52 -61.53 -17.39
C GLN A 324 40.49 -62.66 -18.43
N PRO A 325 41.64 -63.09 -18.99
CA PRO A 325 41.73 -64.37 -19.69
C PRO A 325 41.77 -65.52 -18.68
N SER A 326 41.34 -66.69 -19.16
CA SER A 326 41.13 -67.97 -18.46
C SER A 326 42.25 -68.41 -17.54
#